data_AF-A0A8J6I1Z2-F1
#
_entry.id   AF-A0A8J6I1Z2-F1
#
_cell.length_a   1.000
_cell.length_b   1.000
_cell.length_c   1.000
_cell.angle_alpha   90.00
_cell.angle_beta   90.00
_cell.angle_gamma   90.00
#
_symmetry.space_group_name_H-M   'P 1'
#
loop_
_entity.id
_entity.type
_entity.pdbx_description
1 polymer ?
#
loop_
_entity_poly.entity_id
_entity_poly.type
_entity_poly.pdbx_seq_one_letter_code
_entity_poly.pdbx_strand_id
1 'polypeptide(L)'
;MSSNHLFSLLGRLEELITKSPRLAGRAFLPLDEALEIMKKIRVTIPEEVKAAQELVKQKEAILRKAQEDAEHLLTRSRKEAERLLAEHHLIKLAQEEGKEIKDKALQVARQMEEEANRYVFEILGRLEENLLEALKVVHRSKEKYKAAREEDGAAEHNSD
;
A
#
# COMPACT_ATOMS: atom_id res chain seq x y z
N MET A 1 27.54 9.89 -42.72
CA MET A 1 27.88 10.68 -43.92
C MET A 1 28.05 9.83 -45.19
N SER A 2 28.08 8.49 -45.08
CA SER A 2 28.39 7.60 -46.21
C SER A 2 27.20 7.34 -47.17
N SER A 3 25.96 7.25 -46.66
CA SER A 3 24.76 7.07 -47.49
C SER A 3 24.61 8.15 -48.57
N ASN A 4 24.95 9.41 -48.27
CA ASN A 4 24.99 10.50 -49.26
C ASN A 4 26.06 10.31 -50.34
N HIS A 5 27.13 9.58 -50.06
CA HIS A 5 28.23 9.38 -51.00
C HIS A 5 27.86 8.43 -52.13
N LEU A 6 27.22 7.29 -51.83
CA LEU A 6 26.75 6.36 -52.87
C LEU A 6 25.71 7.02 -53.78
N PHE A 7 24.73 7.73 -53.21
CA PHE A 7 23.74 8.47 -53.98
C PHE A 7 24.37 9.58 -54.83
N SER A 8 25.42 10.26 -54.32
CA SER A 8 26.15 11.26 -55.11
C SER A 8 26.90 10.67 -56.30
N LEU A 9 27.48 9.47 -56.16
CA LEU A 9 28.17 8.77 -57.26
C LEU A 9 27.18 8.25 -58.31
N LEU A 10 26.04 7.71 -57.87
CA LEU A 10 24.95 7.30 -58.76
C LEU A 10 24.38 8.51 -59.53
N GLY A 11 24.13 9.62 -58.83
CA GLY A 11 23.66 10.86 -59.45
C GLY A 11 24.66 11.43 -60.47
N ARG A 12 25.97 11.38 -60.16
CA ARG A 12 27.02 11.80 -61.10
C ARG A 12 27.09 10.90 -62.34
N LEU A 13 26.89 9.58 -62.18
CA LEU A 13 26.81 8.65 -63.31
C LEU A 13 25.56 8.92 -64.17
N GLU A 14 24.42 9.15 -63.54
CA GLU A 14 23.16 9.51 -64.20
C GLU A 14 23.28 10.83 -64.98
N GLU A 15 23.92 11.83 -64.38
CA GLU A 15 24.20 13.12 -65.02
C GLU A 15 25.11 12.95 -66.24
N LEU A 16 26.18 12.14 -66.12
CA LEU A 16 27.10 11.83 -67.21
C LEU A 16 26.38 11.11 -68.37
N ILE A 17 25.46 10.19 -68.07
CA ILE A 17 24.62 9.50 -69.08
C ILE A 17 23.62 10.46 -69.74
N THR A 18 23.04 11.37 -68.96
CA THR A 18 22.00 12.29 -69.44
C THR A 18 22.59 13.40 -70.31
N LYS A 19 23.77 13.93 -69.96
CA LYS A 19 24.44 15.03 -70.67
C LYS A 19 25.27 14.59 -71.88
N SER A 20 25.43 13.28 -72.09
CA SER A 20 26.21 12.74 -73.21
C SER A 20 25.52 13.00 -74.56
N PRO A 21 26.24 13.49 -75.60
CA PRO A 21 25.67 13.74 -76.91
C PRO A 21 25.20 12.42 -77.55
N ARG A 22 24.09 12.49 -78.29
CA ARG A 22 23.45 11.32 -78.92
C ARG A 22 23.45 11.43 -80.44
N LEU A 23 23.81 10.35 -81.13
CA LEU A 23 23.69 10.22 -82.59
C LEU A 23 23.04 8.88 -82.92
N ALA A 24 22.00 8.89 -83.77
CA ALA A 24 21.28 7.69 -84.20
C ALA A 24 20.85 6.78 -83.03
N GLY A 25 20.41 7.38 -81.92
CA GLY A 25 20.00 6.66 -80.71
C GLY A 25 21.14 6.15 -79.82
N ARG A 26 22.42 6.37 -80.17
CA ARG A 26 23.59 5.98 -79.38
C ARG A 26 24.17 7.18 -78.62
N ALA A 27 24.40 7.02 -77.32
CA ALA A 27 25.05 8.03 -76.48
C ALA A 27 26.57 7.86 -76.51
N PHE A 28 27.31 8.95 -76.65
CA PHE A 28 28.78 8.98 -76.61
C PHE A 28 29.24 9.33 -75.20
N LEU A 29 29.57 8.30 -74.44
CA LEU A 29 29.98 8.40 -73.05
C LEU A 29 31.51 8.51 -72.94
N PRO A 30 32.04 9.42 -72.09
CA PRO A 30 33.45 9.37 -71.68
C PRO A 30 33.71 8.08 -70.90
N LEU A 31 34.28 7.08 -71.59
CA LEU A 31 34.41 5.73 -71.05
C LEU A 31 35.23 5.69 -69.76
N ASP A 32 36.34 6.44 -69.71
CA ASP A 32 37.24 6.45 -68.55
C ASP A 32 36.56 7.02 -67.30
N GLU A 33 35.82 8.12 -67.43
CA GLU A 33 35.08 8.74 -66.32
C GLU A 33 33.92 7.85 -65.85
N ALA A 34 33.17 7.26 -66.77
CA ALA A 34 32.09 6.33 -66.45
C ALA A 34 32.62 5.10 -65.69
N LEU A 35 33.75 4.52 -66.14
CA LEU A 35 34.40 3.39 -65.49
C LEU A 35 34.94 3.77 -64.11
N GLU A 36 35.47 4.98 -63.93
CA GLU A 36 35.95 5.46 -62.64
C GLU A 36 34.81 5.60 -61.62
N ILE A 37 33.69 6.20 -62.04
CA ILE A 37 32.50 6.33 -61.19
C ILE A 37 31.95 4.94 -60.83
N MET A 38 31.85 4.02 -61.81
CA MET A 38 31.44 2.64 -61.56
C MET A 38 32.38 1.90 -60.59
N LYS A 39 33.69 2.11 -60.69
CA LYS A 39 34.67 1.51 -59.77
C LYS A 39 34.48 2.03 -58.35
N LYS A 40 34.23 3.33 -58.19
CA LYS A 40 33.94 3.94 -56.88
C LYS A 40 32.64 3.37 -56.29
N ILE A 41 31.56 3.31 -57.07
CA ILE A 41 30.29 2.69 -56.66
C ILE A 41 30.50 1.25 -56.20
N ARG A 42 31.28 0.46 -56.96
CA ARG A 42 31.56 -0.95 -56.63
C ARG A 42 32.25 -1.12 -55.28
N VAL A 43 33.14 -0.19 -54.92
CA VAL A 43 33.86 -0.23 -53.63
C VAL A 43 32.96 0.25 -52.48
N THR A 44 32.11 1.25 -52.73
CA THR A 44 31.25 1.85 -51.69
C THR A 44 30.05 0.98 -51.31
N ILE A 45 29.45 0.24 -52.26
CA ILE A 45 28.23 -0.56 -52.00
C ILE A 45 28.41 -1.57 -50.85
N PRO A 46 29.47 -2.41 -50.81
CA PRO A 46 29.67 -3.37 -49.72
C PRO A 46 29.73 -2.71 -48.34
N GLU A 47 30.36 -1.53 -48.24
CA GLU A 47 30.47 -0.79 -46.98
C GLU A 47 29.11 -0.26 -46.51
N GLU A 48 28.33 0.33 -47.42
CA GLU A 48 26.96 0.79 -47.10
C GLU A 48 26.04 -0.34 -46.67
N VAL A 49 26.10 -1.49 -47.37
CA VAL A 49 25.29 -2.67 -47.02
C VAL A 49 25.67 -3.17 -45.64
N LYS A 50 26.97 -3.24 -45.32
CA LYS A 50 27.45 -3.64 -43.99
C LYS A 50 26.98 -2.67 -42.90
N ALA A 51 27.06 -1.36 -43.16
CA ALA A 51 26.59 -0.34 -42.22
C ALA A 51 25.07 -0.45 -41.97
N ALA A 52 24.27 -0.67 -43.02
CA ALA A 52 22.84 -0.87 -42.91
C ALA A 52 22.49 -2.14 -42.11
N GLN A 53 23.19 -3.25 -42.36
CA GLN A 53 23.02 -4.49 -41.60
C GLN A 53 23.34 -4.29 -40.12
N GLU A 54 24.40 -3.56 -39.80
CA GLU A 54 24.78 -3.29 -38.41
C GLU A 54 23.75 -2.40 -37.71
N LEU A 55 23.21 -1.38 -38.40
CA LEU A 55 22.13 -0.56 -37.87
C LEU A 55 20.88 -1.39 -37.56
N VAL A 56 20.52 -2.34 -38.43
CA VAL A 56 19.40 -3.25 -38.19
C VAL A 56 19.66 -4.12 -36.96
N LYS A 57 20.86 -4.69 -36.82
CA LYS A 57 21.22 -5.47 -35.62
C LYS A 57 21.16 -4.65 -34.34
N GLN A 58 21.66 -3.41 -34.36
CA GLN A 58 21.60 -2.51 -33.23
C GLN A 58 20.14 -2.19 -32.85
N LYS A 59 19.29 -1.93 -33.83
CA LYS A 59 17.86 -1.70 -33.60
C LYS A 59 17.20 -2.92 -32.96
N GLU A 60 17.47 -4.12 -33.46
CA GLU A 60 16.93 -5.36 -32.87
C GLU A 60 17.43 -5.61 -31.44
N ALA A 61 18.68 -5.27 -31.14
CA ALA A 61 19.23 -5.38 -29.80
C ALA A 61 18.55 -4.39 -28.83
N ILE A 62 18.32 -3.15 -29.28
CA ILE A 62 17.58 -2.14 -28.51
C ILE A 62 16.15 -2.60 -28.24
N LEU A 63 15.45 -3.13 -29.25
CA LEU A 63 14.09 -3.62 -29.10
C LEU A 63 14.00 -4.79 -28.12
N ARG A 64 14.92 -5.75 -28.22
CA ARG A 64 15.00 -6.88 -27.27
C ARG A 64 15.21 -6.40 -25.84
N LYS A 65 16.20 -5.51 -25.64
CA LYS A 65 16.45 -4.95 -24.32
C LYS A 65 15.24 -4.20 -23.75
N ALA A 66 14.57 -3.40 -24.58
CA ALA A 66 13.37 -2.68 -24.16
C ALA A 66 12.21 -3.63 -23.77
N GLN A 67 12.07 -4.75 -24.47
CA GLN A 67 11.10 -5.79 -24.12
C GLN A 67 11.45 -6.46 -22.79
N GLU A 68 12.69 -6.88 -22.59
CA GLU A 68 13.17 -7.45 -21.33
C GLU A 68 12.97 -6.48 -20.16
N ASP A 69 13.36 -5.21 -20.33
CA ASP A 69 13.18 -4.17 -19.30
C ASP A 69 11.69 -3.96 -18.97
N ALA A 70 10.82 -3.98 -19.98
CA ALA A 70 9.37 -3.87 -19.79
C ALA A 70 8.78 -5.08 -19.04
N GLU A 71 9.21 -6.30 -19.37
CA GLU A 71 8.79 -7.52 -18.66
C GLU A 71 9.27 -7.52 -17.21
N HIS A 72 10.51 -7.10 -16.96
CA HIS A 72 11.05 -6.93 -15.61
C HIS A 72 10.27 -5.90 -14.81
N LEU A 73 9.95 -4.75 -15.41
CA LEU A 73 9.14 -3.71 -14.78
C LEU A 73 7.74 -4.22 -14.42
N LEU A 74 7.06 -4.89 -15.36
CA LEU A 74 5.74 -5.47 -15.13
C LEU A 74 5.75 -6.48 -13.99
N THR A 75 6.77 -7.35 -13.97
CA THR A 75 6.91 -8.36 -12.91
C THR A 75 7.13 -7.72 -11.54
N ARG A 76 8.00 -6.71 -11.46
CA ARG A 76 8.24 -5.96 -10.21
C ARG A 76 6.97 -5.25 -9.73
N SER A 77 6.27 -4.56 -10.63
CA SER A 77 5.04 -3.84 -10.30
C SER A 77 3.93 -4.78 -9.81
N ARG A 78 3.78 -5.95 -10.43
CA ARG A 78 2.81 -6.96 -9.98
C ARG A 78 3.15 -7.47 -8.58
N LYS A 79 4.41 -7.83 -8.34
CA LYS A 79 4.86 -8.30 -7.02
C LYS A 79 4.66 -7.24 -5.93
N GLU A 80 4.91 -5.97 -6.25
CA GLU A 80 4.69 -4.87 -5.32
C GLU A 80 3.19 -4.63 -5.04
N ALA A 81 2.35 -4.71 -6.07
CA ALA A 81 0.90 -4.62 -5.89
C ALA A 81 0.35 -5.76 -5.00
N GLU A 82 0.82 -6.98 -5.20
CA GLU A 82 0.48 -8.13 -4.34
C GLU A 82 0.92 -7.91 -2.89
N ARG A 83 2.14 -7.40 -2.67
CA ARG A 83 2.64 -7.05 -1.34
C ARG A 83 1.75 -6.02 -0.65
N LEU A 84 1.43 -4.93 -1.34
CA LEU A 84 0.59 -3.86 -0.79
C LEU A 84 -0.83 -4.32 -0.47
N LEU A 85 -1.42 -5.19 -1.31
CA LEU A 85 -2.74 -5.77 -1.04
C LEU A 85 -2.70 -6.68 0.20
N ALA A 86 -1.66 -7.52 0.33
CA ALA A 86 -1.48 -8.37 1.50
C ALA A 86 -1.30 -7.53 2.78
N GLU A 87 -0.48 -6.49 2.74
CA GLU A 87 -0.29 -5.55 3.86
C GLU A 87 -1.58 -4.82 4.23
N HIS A 88 -2.32 -4.32 3.24
CA HIS A 88 -3.60 -3.66 3.48
C HIS A 88 -4.62 -4.60 4.11
N HIS A 89 -4.72 -5.85 3.63
CA HIS A 89 -5.60 -6.86 4.22
C HIS A 89 -5.21 -7.15 5.68
N LEU A 90 -3.92 -7.31 5.96
CA LEU A 90 -3.42 -7.54 7.32
C LEU A 90 -3.74 -6.36 8.25
N ILE A 91 -3.52 -5.12 7.80
CA ILE A 91 -3.84 -3.92 8.57
C ILE A 91 -5.34 -3.86 8.88
N LYS A 92 -6.19 -4.16 7.89
CA LYS A 92 -7.64 -4.14 8.07
C LYS A 92 -8.10 -5.18 9.09
N LEU A 93 -7.56 -6.39 9.01
CA LEU A 93 -7.83 -7.46 9.98
C LEU A 93 -7.39 -7.06 11.40
N ALA A 94 -6.18 -6.49 11.54
CA ALA A 94 -5.67 -6.02 12.82
C ALA A 94 -6.52 -4.89 13.41
N GLN A 95 -7.07 -4.00 12.57
CA GLN A 95 -8.00 -2.95 13.00
C GLN A 95 -9.33 -3.52 13.48
N GLU A 96 -9.89 -4.51 12.75
CA GLU A 96 -11.13 -5.20 13.13
C GLU A 96 -10.95 -5.94 14.47
N GLU A 97 -9.87 -6.70 14.63
CA GLU A 97 -9.54 -7.41 15.86
C GLU A 97 -9.30 -6.43 17.02
N GLY A 98 -8.56 -5.35 16.79
CA GLY A 98 -8.33 -4.30 17.78
C GLY A 98 -9.61 -3.63 18.24
N LYS A 99 -10.56 -3.40 17.33
CA LYS A 99 -11.89 -2.88 17.66
C LYS A 99 -12.68 -3.88 18.50
N GLU A 100 -12.68 -5.17 18.13
CA GLU A 100 -13.37 -6.21 18.89
C GLU A 100 -12.82 -6.36 20.31
N ILE A 101 -11.50 -6.34 20.48
CA ILE A 101 -10.84 -6.37 21.79
C ILE A 101 -11.26 -5.16 22.63
N LYS A 102 -11.27 -3.96 22.04
CA LYS A 102 -11.71 -2.74 22.72
C LYS A 102 -13.17 -2.83 23.16
N ASP A 103 -14.05 -3.28 22.28
CA ASP A 103 -15.48 -3.39 22.56
C ASP A 103 -15.75 -4.41 23.68
N LYS A 104 -15.06 -5.55 23.65
CA LYS A 104 -15.08 -6.56 24.73
C LYS A 104 -14.57 -5.98 26.05
N ALA A 105 -13.42 -5.29 26.04
CA ALA A 105 -12.87 -4.67 27.24
C ALA A 105 -13.83 -3.64 27.86
N LEU A 106 -14.47 -2.81 27.03
CA LEU A 106 -15.48 -1.86 27.48
C LEU A 106 -16.73 -2.54 28.05
N GLN A 107 -17.15 -3.67 27.48
CA GLN A 107 -18.26 -4.45 28.01
C GLN A 107 -17.92 -5.05 29.37
N VAL A 108 -16.74 -5.66 29.51
CA VAL A 108 -16.27 -6.23 30.78
C VAL A 108 -16.15 -5.15 31.85
N ALA A 109 -15.59 -3.98 31.50
CA ALA A 109 -15.49 -2.86 32.44
C ALA A 109 -16.85 -2.41 32.97
N ARG A 110 -17.86 -2.29 32.10
CA ARG A 110 -19.24 -1.95 32.52
C ARG A 110 -19.83 -3.02 33.43
N GLN A 111 -19.67 -4.30 33.08
CA GLN A 111 -20.16 -5.40 33.91
C GLN A 111 -19.50 -5.39 35.30
N MET A 112 -18.19 -5.18 35.37
CA MET A 112 -17.48 -5.07 36.64
C MET A 112 -17.99 -3.90 37.49
N GLU A 113 -18.27 -2.75 36.87
CA GLU A 113 -18.83 -1.59 37.57
C GLU A 113 -20.22 -1.88 38.13
N GLU A 114 -21.10 -2.50 37.33
CA GLU A 114 -22.43 -2.92 37.77
C GLU A 114 -22.39 -3.95 38.90
N GLU A 115 -21.49 -4.94 38.81
CA GLU A 115 -21.27 -5.95 39.85
C GLU A 115 -20.73 -5.34 41.13
N ALA A 116 -19.75 -4.43 41.04
CA ALA A 116 -19.20 -3.72 42.19
C ALA A 116 -20.27 -2.85 42.88
N ASN A 117 -21.06 -2.11 42.11
CA ASN A 117 -22.16 -1.32 42.66
C ASN A 117 -23.19 -2.20 43.37
N ARG A 118 -23.57 -3.33 42.77
CA ARG A 118 -24.49 -4.29 43.40
C ARG A 118 -23.94 -4.84 44.70
N TYR A 119 -22.66 -5.19 44.72
CA TYR A 119 -21.98 -5.68 45.92
C TYR A 119 -21.95 -4.64 47.04
N VAL A 120 -21.69 -3.37 46.71
CA VAL A 120 -21.75 -2.26 47.67
C VAL A 120 -23.15 -2.11 48.26
N PHE A 121 -24.20 -2.13 47.42
CA PHE A 121 -25.58 -2.08 47.91
C PHE A 121 -25.92 -3.24 48.84
N GLU A 122 -25.46 -4.46 48.53
CA GLU A 122 -25.69 -5.64 49.38
C GLU A 122 -25.01 -5.49 50.75
N ILE A 123 -23.76 -5.02 50.79
CA ILE A 123 -23.04 -4.78 52.05
C ILE A 123 -23.74 -3.69 52.86
N LEU A 124 -24.07 -2.56 52.23
CA LEU A 124 -24.71 -1.44 52.91
C LEU A 124 -26.09 -1.84 53.47
N GLY A 125 -26.87 -2.62 52.71
CA GLY A 125 -28.16 -3.15 53.17
C GLY A 125 -28.02 -4.06 54.39
N ARG A 126 -27.04 -4.99 54.39
CA ARG A 126 -26.75 -5.84 55.56
C ARG A 126 -26.31 -5.02 56.77
N LEU A 127 -25.49 -4.00 56.55
CA LEU A 127 -25.05 -3.11 57.63
C LEU A 127 -26.23 -2.34 58.23
N GLU A 128 -27.12 -1.83 57.40
CA GLU A 128 -28.35 -1.14 57.82
C GLU A 128 -29.25 -2.06 58.67
N GLU A 129 -29.51 -3.29 58.20
CA GLU A 129 -30.30 -4.26 58.97
C GLU A 129 -29.72 -4.54 60.35
N ASN A 130 -28.40 -4.78 60.43
CA ASN A 130 -27.69 -5.02 61.68
C ASN A 130 -27.78 -3.83 62.64
N LEU A 131 -27.63 -2.60 62.12
CA LEU A 131 -27.74 -1.38 62.92
C LEU A 131 -29.17 -1.16 63.43
N LEU A 132 -30.18 -1.43 62.62
CA LEU A 132 -31.58 -1.36 63.03
C LEU A 132 -31.89 -2.38 64.14
N GLU A 133 -31.35 -3.61 64.04
CA GLU A 133 -31.52 -4.62 65.08
C GLU A 133 -30.83 -4.22 66.39
N ALA A 134 -29.59 -3.73 66.31
CA ALA A 134 -28.87 -3.19 67.47
C ALA A 134 -29.64 -2.03 68.13
N LEU A 135 -30.20 -1.12 67.33
CA LEU A 135 -31.00 0.00 67.83
C LEU A 135 -32.28 -0.48 68.53
N LYS A 136 -32.94 -1.53 68.02
CA LYS A 136 -34.10 -2.16 68.69
C LYS A 136 -33.72 -2.75 70.04
N VAL A 137 -32.55 -3.38 70.15
CA VAL A 137 -32.03 -3.89 71.44
C VAL A 137 -31.78 -2.75 72.42
N VAL A 138 -31.17 -1.65 71.96
CA VAL A 138 -30.95 -0.45 72.79
C VAL A 138 -32.25 0.17 73.26
N HIS A 139 -33.25 0.33 72.38
CA HIS A 139 -34.57 0.84 72.75
C HIS A 139 -35.24 -0.01 73.83
N ARG A 140 -35.32 -1.34 73.61
CA ARG A 140 -35.87 -2.28 74.60
C ARG A 140 -35.14 -2.20 75.94
N SER A 141 -33.82 -2.05 75.92
CA SER A 141 -33.01 -1.92 77.14
C SER A 141 -33.29 -0.62 77.88
N LYS A 142 -33.45 0.50 77.16
CA LYS A 142 -33.83 1.79 77.75
C LYS A 142 -35.24 1.78 78.35
N GLU A 143 -36.20 1.15 77.66
CA GLU A 143 -37.58 1.00 78.16
C GLU A 143 -37.61 0.17 79.45
N LYS A 144 -36.92 -0.99 79.47
CA LYS A 144 -36.79 -1.82 80.68
C LYS A 144 -36.15 -1.05 81.84
N TYR A 145 -35.10 -0.28 81.58
CA TYR A 145 -34.45 0.53 82.62
C TYR A 145 -35.36 1.61 83.18
N LYS A 146 -36.15 2.29 82.33
CA LYS A 146 -37.15 3.27 82.78
C LYS A 146 -38.22 2.62 83.64
N ALA A 147 -38.80 1.50 83.19
CA ALA A 147 -39.82 0.77 83.93
C ALA A 147 -39.31 0.31 85.31
N ALA A 148 -38.11 -0.27 85.38
CA ALA A 148 -37.50 -0.66 86.65
C ALA A 148 -37.30 0.53 87.61
N ARG A 149 -36.93 1.71 87.08
CA ARG A 149 -36.76 2.91 87.90
C ARG A 149 -38.08 3.50 88.40
N GLU A 150 -39.15 3.39 87.61
CA GLU A 150 -40.50 3.83 88.00
C GLU A 150 -41.09 2.90 89.08
N GLU A 151 -40.79 1.60 89.03
CA GLU A 151 -41.16 0.63 90.08
C GLU A 151 -40.39 0.85 91.39
N ASP A 152 -39.07 1.08 91.34
CA ASP A 152 -38.26 1.39 92.53
C ASP A 152 -38.69 2.71 93.20
N GLY A 153 -39.01 3.75 92.41
CA GLY A 153 -39.50 5.02 92.94
C GLY A 153 -40.94 4.95 93.50
N ALA A 154 -41.77 4.04 93.00
CA ALA A 154 -43.11 3.78 93.55
C ALA A 154 -43.06 2.94 94.85
N ALA A 155 -42.03 2.10 95.01
CA ALA A 155 -41.80 1.34 96.23
C ALA A 155 -41.33 2.23 97.41
N GLU A 156 -40.50 3.24 97.15
CA GLU A 156 -40.05 4.20 98.19
C GLU A 156 -41.17 5.15 98.68
N HIS A 157 -42.15 5.48 97.82
CA HIS A 157 -43.23 6.42 98.17
C HIS A 157 -44.41 5.78 98.91
N ASN A 158 -44.50 4.44 98.96
CA ASN A 158 -45.55 3.69 99.67
C ASN A 158 -45.11 3.22 101.07
N SER A 159 -43.91 3.62 101.51
CA SER A 159 -43.31 3.24 102.79
C SER A 159 -43.19 4.36 103.84
N ASP A 160 -43.71 5.57 103.54
CA ASP A 160 -43.94 6.67 104.50
C ASP A 160 -45.44 6.83 104.78
#